data_AF-A0A2N5P026-F1
#
_entry.id   AF-A0A2N5P026-F1
#
_cell.length_a   1.000
_cell.length_b   1.000
_cell.length_c   1.000
_cell.angle_alpha   90.00
_cell.angle_beta   90.00
_cell.angle_gamma   90.00
#
_symmetry.space_group_name_H-M   'P 1'
#
loop_
_entity.id
_entity.type
_entity.pdbx_description
1 polymer ?
#
loop_
_entity_poly.entity_id
_entity_poly.type
_entity_poly.pdbx_seq_one_letter_code
_entity_poly.pdbx_strand_id
1 'polypeptide(L)'
;MKIGLRGGHSPNCKGAIGLIDEQAEVRKIYNELAPMLQAVGHTVVDCNSNASNVSGELSDGTNKANSAGCDIYVTLHMNAAGAESAGGTEVWLYDASNQTMNTIASNICQNFANKGFANRGVKYSSGYHDLNASNMPGMIVET
;
A
#
# COMPACT_ATOMS: atom_id res chain seq x y z
N MET A 1 1.92 -8.46 15.02
CA MET A 1 1.42 -7.09 14.76
C MET A 1 0.00 -7.17 14.23
N LYS A 2 -0.82 -6.15 14.52
CA LYS A 2 -2.08 -5.85 13.84
C LYS A 2 -1.79 -4.91 12.66
N ILE A 3 -2.02 -5.38 11.45
CA ILE A 3 -1.70 -4.69 10.20
C ILE A 3 -3.01 -4.26 9.55
N GLY A 4 -3.21 -2.95 9.38
CA GLY A 4 -4.25 -2.45 8.49
C GLY A 4 -3.77 -2.65 7.05
N LEU A 5 -4.46 -3.50 6.29
CA LEU A 5 -4.07 -3.81 4.92
C LEU A 5 -5.16 -3.31 3.96
N ARG A 6 -4.76 -2.55 2.96
CA ARG A 6 -5.64 -2.07 1.89
C ARG A 6 -4.98 -2.39 0.56
N GLY A 7 -5.71 -3.03 -0.35
CA GLY A 7 -5.40 -2.85 -1.77
C GLY A 7 -6.11 -1.57 -2.23
N GLY A 8 -5.34 -0.62 -2.73
CA GLY A 8 -5.75 0.74 -3.05
C GLY A 8 -6.97 0.79 -3.96
N HIS A 9 -7.60 1.96 -3.96
CA HIS A 9 -8.82 2.25 -4.71
C HIS A 9 -10.02 1.40 -4.27
N SER A 10 -11.17 1.64 -4.91
CA SER A 10 -12.40 0.88 -4.69
C SER A 10 -12.97 0.37 -6.01
N PRO A 11 -13.79 -0.70 -5.99
CA PRO A 11 -14.51 -1.16 -7.19
C PRO A 11 -15.37 -0.07 -7.86
N ASN A 12 -15.77 0.97 -7.10
CA ASN A 12 -16.60 2.09 -7.55
C ASN A 12 -15.81 3.39 -7.79
N CYS A 13 -14.51 3.40 -7.51
CA CYS A 13 -13.60 4.52 -7.66
C CYS A 13 -12.21 3.94 -7.94
N LYS A 14 -11.99 3.58 -9.22
CA LYS A 14 -10.78 2.89 -9.66
C LYS A 14 -9.60 3.85 -9.77
N GLY A 15 -8.41 3.27 -9.71
CA GLY A 15 -7.15 3.95 -9.95
C GLY A 15 -6.76 3.98 -11.41
N ALA A 16 -5.49 3.72 -11.68
CA ALA A 16 -4.95 3.64 -13.02
C ALA A 16 -5.63 2.53 -13.83
N ILE A 17 -6.03 2.87 -15.06
CA ILE A 17 -6.51 1.93 -16.07
C ILE A 17 -5.63 2.10 -17.30
N GLY A 18 -4.81 1.11 -17.57
CA GLY A 18 -3.92 1.05 -18.74
C GLY A 18 -4.03 -0.31 -19.41
N LEU A 19 -2.92 -1.06 -19.42
CA LEU A 19 -2.93 -2.47 -19.84
C LEU A 19 -3.74 -3.36 -18.90
N ILE A 20 -3.83 -2.96 -17.63
CA ILE A 20 -4.53 -3.63 -16.54
C ILE A 20 -5.31 -2.60 -15.72
N ASP A 21 -6.26 -3.10 -14.94
CA ASP A 21 -7.03 -2.33 -13.95
C ASP A 21 -6.31 -2.44 -12.59
N GLU A 22 -5.68 -1.34 -12.15
CA GLU A 22 -4.93 -1.30 -10.89
C GLU A 22 -5.75 -1.87 -9.73
N GLN A 23 -7.01 -1.45 -9.59
CA GLN A 23 -7.85 -1.84 -8.45
C GLN A 23 -8.07 -3.36 -8.43
N ALA A 24 -8.29 -3.95 -9.61
CA ALA A 24 -8.48 -5.39 -9.73
C ALA A 24 -7.20 -6.16 -9.40
N GLU A 25 -6.04 -5.69 -9.87
CA GLU A 25 -4.76 -6.38 -9.67
C GLU A 25 -4.23 -6.25 -8.24
N VAL A 26 -4.30 -5.08 -7.61
CA VAL A 26 -3.90 -4.92 -6.20
C VAL A 26 -4.79 -5.74 -5.26
N ARG A 27 -6.04 -6.01 -5.64
CA ARG A 27 -6.93 -6.90 -4.88
C ARG A 27 -6.48 -8.36 -4.95
N LYS A 28 -5.89 -8.81 -6.05
CA LYS A 28 -5.28 -10.15 -6.13
C LYS A 28 -4.08 -10.26 -5.19
N ILE A 29 -3.20 -9.25 -5.18
CA ILE A 29 -2.06 -9.19 -4.26
C ILE A 29 -2.55 -9.21 -2.80
N TYR A 30 -3.56 -8.40 -2.47
CA TYR A 30 -4.18 -8.38 -1.14
C TYR A 30 -4.66 -9.78 -0.71
N ASN A 31 -5.38 -10.49 -1.59
CA ASN A 31 -5.98 -11.79 -1.30
C ASN A 31 -4.93 -12.89 -1.04
N GLU A 32 -3.74 -12.77 -1.64
CA GLU A 32 -2.61 -13.68 -1.39
C GLU A 32 -1.80 -13.25 -0.15
N LEU A 33 -1.58 -11.94 0.02
CA LEU A 33 -0.72 -11.42 1.09
C LEU A 33 -1.37 -11.56 2.47
N ALA A 34 -2.68 -11.29 2.59
CA ALA A 34 -3.39 -11.36 3.86
C ALA A 34 -3.25 -12.74 4.56
N PRO A 35 -3.52 -13.89 3.90
CA PRO A 35 -3.33 -15.20 4.54
C PRO A 35 -1.87 -15.51 4.85
N MET A 36 -0.92 -15.05 4.02
CA MET A 36 0.52 -15.23 4.30
C MET A 36 0.95 -14.48 5.57
N LEU A 37 0.49 -13.24 5.75
CA LEU A 37 0.75 -12.46 6.96
C LEU A 37 0.11 -13.11 8.19
N GLN A 38 -1.12 -13.61 8.07
CA GLN A 38 -1.82 -14.31 9.15
C GLN A 38 -1.11 -15.62 9.54
N ALA A 39 -0.62 -16.39 8.56
CA ALA A 39 0.09 -17.64 8.78
C ALA A 39 1.38 -17.48 9.60
N VAL A 40 2.02 -16.31 9.54
CA VAL A 40 3.21 -15.99 10.35
C VAL A 40 2.89 -15.23 11.65
N GLY A 41 1.61 -15.20 12.06
CA GLY A 41 1.19 -14.70 13.37
C GLY A 41 0.75 -13.23 13.43
N HIS A 42 0.56 -12.56 12.28
CA HIS A 42 -0.03 -11.22 12.27
C HIS A 42 -1.56 -11.27 12.30
N THR A 43 -2.18 -10.21 12.80
CA THR A 43 -3.61 -9.95 12.60
C THR A 43 -3.74 -8.99 11.43
N VAL A 44 -4.57 -9.32 10.44
CA VAL A 44 -4.87 -8.43 9.31
C VAL A 44 -6.24 -7.79 9.51
N VAL A 45 -6.30 -6.47 9.44
CA VAL A 45 -7.53 -5.68 9.44
C VAL A 45 -7.81 -5.25 8.01
N ASP A 46 -8.95 -5.69 7.46
CA ASP A 46 -9.38 -5.32 6.12
C ASP A 46 -9.75 -3.83 6.05
N CYS A 47 -8.88 -3.06 5.39
CA CYS A 47 -9.04 -1.62 5.19
C CYS A 47 -9.47 -1.26 3.75
N ASN A 48 -10.03 -2.22 3.00
CA ASN A 48 -10.51 -1.97 1.64
C ASN A 48 -11.79 -1.12 1.65
N SER A 49 -12.04 -0.36 0.58
CA SER A 49 -13.23 0.49 0.45
C SER A 49 -14.13 0.04 -0.70
N ASN A 50 -15.40 0.44 -0.63
CA ASN A 50 -16.38 0.40 -1.72
C ASN A 50 -16.93 1.80 -2.06
N ALA A 51 -16.35 2.88 -1.52
CA ALA A 51 -16.81 4.24 -1.74
C ALA A 51 -16.63 4.67 -3.21
N SER A 52 -17.57 5.45 -3.74
CA SER A 52 -17.59 5.83 -5.16
C SER A 52 -16.81 7.09 -5.50
N ASN A 53 -15.95 7.58 -4.60
CA ASN A 53 -15.11 8.75 -4.83
C ASN A 53 -13.79 8.65 -4.04
N VAL A 54 -12.78 9.38 -4.50
CA VAL A 54 -11.40 9.34 -3.98
C VAL A 54 -11.34 9.70 -2.49
N SER A 55 -12.01 10.77 -2.07
CA SER A 55 -11.97 11.19 -0.66
C SER A 55 -12.60 10.14 0.26
N GLY A 56 -13.71 9.55 -0.15
CA GLY A 56 -14.40 8.50 0.58
C GLY A 56 -13.56 7.24 0.71
N GLU A 57 -12.94 6.80 -0.37
CA GLU A 57 -12.22 5.52 -0.37
C GLU A 57 -10.89 5.59 0.41
N LEU A 58 -10.21 6.73 0.36
CA LEU A 58 -9.05 7.03 1.21
C LEU A 58 -9.44 7.13 2.69
N SER A 59 -10.53 7.83 3.00
CA SER A 59 -11.03 8.00 4.37
C SER A 59 -11.48 6.68 4.98
N ASP A 60 -12.14 5.81 4.21
CA ASP A 60 -12.56 4.48 4.68
C ASP A 60 -11.37 3.65 5.16
N GLY A 61 -10.29 3.57 4.37
CA GLY A 61 -9.13 2.77 4.70
C GLY A 61 -8.43 3.26 5.97
N THR A 62 -8.14 4.56 6.02
CA THR A 62 -7.52 5.20 7.18
C THR A 62 -8.39 5.12 8.43
N ASN A 63 -9.70 5.36 8.33
CA ASN A 63 -10.62 5.27 9.47
C ASN A 63 -10.73 3.85 10.02
N LYS A 64 -10.71 2.82 9.16
CA LYS A 64 -10.70 1.41 9.60
C LYS A 64 -9.42 1.07 10.34
N ALA A 65 -8.26 1.44 9.79
CA ALA A 65 -6.97 1.21 10.43
C ALA A 65 -6.87 1.93 11.79
N ASN A 66 -7.31 3.19 11.84
CA ASN A 66 -7.33 4.03 13.04
C ASN A 66 -8.26 3.46 14.12
N SER A 67 -9.50 3.12 13.75
CA SER A 67 -10.50 2.57 14.69
C SER A 67 -10.08 1.22 15.26
N ALA A 68 -9.39 0.41 14.46
CA ALA A 68 -8.87 -0.88 14.91
C ALA A 68 -7.61 -0.76 15.77
N GLY A 69 -6.97 0.41 15.85
CA GLY A 69 -5.69 0.60 16.53
C GLY A 69 -4.60 -0.33 15.97
N CYS A 70 -4.37 -0.25 14.66
CA CYS A 70 -3.33 -1.03 13.99
C CYS A 70 -1.92 -0.55 14.37
N ASP A 71 -0.95 -1.45 14.35
CA ASP A 71 0.46 -1.15 14.60
C ASP A 71 1.11 -0.45 13.39
N ILE A 72 0.71 -0.87 12.18
CA ILE A 72 1.11 -0.26 10.90
C ILE A 72 -0.07 -0.29 9.92
N TYR A 73 -0.04 0.60 8.93
CA TYR A 73 -1.01 0.65 7.83
C TYR A 73 -0.28 0.53 6.49
N VAL A 74 -0.65 -0.47 5.69
CA VAL A 74 0.00 -0.79 4.41
C VAL A 74 -1.03 -0.75 3.30
N THR A 75 -0.78 0.08 2.29
CA THR A 75 -1.63 0.21 1.11
C THR A 75 -0.87 -0.30 -0.12
N LEU A 76 -1.49 -1.16 -0.91
CA LEU A 76 -0.93 -1.75 -2.12
C LEU A 76 -1.47 -1.00 -3.33
N HIS A 77 -0.58 -0.50 -4.18
CA HIS A 77 -0.87 0.30 -5.37
C HIS A 77 -0.06 -0.19 -6.57
N MET A 78 -0.47 0.23 -7.76
CA MET A 78 0.33 0.07 -8.99
C MET A 78 0.45 1.40 -9.69
N ASN A 79 1.66 1.95 -9.67
CA ASN A 79 1.94 3.23 -10.26
C ASN A 79 1.72 3.20 -11.78
N ALA A 80 1.44 4.36 -12.37
CA ALA A 80 1.21 4.52 -13.80
C ALA A 80 2.24 5.46 -14.42
N ALA A 81 2.70 5.11 -15.62
CA ALA A 81 3.60 5.94 -16.40
C ALA A 81 3.23 5.85 -17.89
N GLY A 82 3.48 6.93 -18.64
CA GLY A 82 3.25 6.95 -20.08
C GLY A 82 4.36 6.30 -20.90
N ALA A 83 5.53 6.02 -20.30
CA ALA A 83 6.67 5.42 -20.98
C ALA A 83 6.69 3.90 -20.77
N GLU A 84 6.79 3.13 -21.86
CA GLU A 84 6.85 1.65 -21.80
C GLU A 84 8.07 1.11 -21.03
N SER A 85 9.15 1.89 -20.96
CA SER A 85 10.35 1.54 -20.20
C SER A 85 10.21 1.77 -18.70
N ALA A 86 9.11 2.38 -18.23
CA ALA A 86 8.88 2.62 -16.82
C ALA A 86 8.40 1.33 -16.14
N GLY A 87 9.02 1.01 -15.01
CA GLY A 87 8.62 -0.13 -14.19
C GLY A 87 9.45 -0.22 -12.92
N GLY A 88 9.11 -1.21 -12.09
CA GLY A 88 9.76 -1.46 -10.80
C GLY A 88 9.01 -0.90 -9.61
N THR A 89 9.56 -1.17 -8.43
CA THR A 89 8.85 -1.02 -7.16
C THR A 89 9.43 0.14 -6.36
N GLU A 90 8.57 0.95 -5.79
CA GLU A 90 8.90 1.98 -4.80
C GLU A 90 7.97 1.89 -3.59
N VAL A 91 8.47 2.36 -2.45
CA VAL A 91 7.69 2.40 -1.22
C VAL A 91 7.72 3.81 -0.65
N TRP A 92 6.55 4.39 -0.43
CA TRP A 92 6.40 5.72 0.17
C TRP A 92 6.10 5.61 1.66
N LEU A 93 6.80 6.41 2.44
CA LEU A 93 6.61 6.63 3.87
C LEU A 93 6.32 8.12 4.13
N TYR A 94 5.78 8.46 5.30
CA TYR A 94 5.54 9.86 5.65
C TYR A 94 6.87 10.65 5.71
N ASP A 95 7.83 10.13 6.46
CA ASP A 95 9.19 10.66 6.59
C ASP A 95 10.20 9.55 6.95
N ALA A 96 11.46 9.93 7.17
CA ALA A 96 12.54 9.01 7.49
C ALA A 96 12.71 8.72 9.00
N SER A 97 11.85 9.26 9.88
CA SER A 97 12.04 9.21 11.34
C SER A 97 11.86 7.81 11.94
N ASN A 98 11.06 6.94 11.30
CA ASN A 98 10.78 5.59 11.78
C ASN A 98 11.71 4.55 11.13
N GLN A 99 12.80 4.19 11.82
CA GLN A 99 13.80 3.26 11.29
C GLN A 99 13.23 1.87 10.96
N THR A 100 12.27 1.36 11.74
CA THR A 100 11.64 0.06 11.49
C THR A 100 10.87 0.08 10.16
N MET A 101 10.09 1.14 9.91
CA MET A 101 9.37 1.29 8.63
C MET A 101 10.32 1.43 7.45
N ASN A 102 11.42 2.17 7.61
CA ASN A 102 12.47 2.28 6.59
C ASN A 102 13.08 0.93 6.23
N THR A 103 13.36 0.09 7.23
CA THR A 103 13.88 -1.26 7.01
C THR A 103 12.85 -2.14 6.28
N ILE A 104 11.58 -2.10 6.68
CA ILE A 104 10.52 -2.87 6.00
C ILE A 104 10.39 -2.42 4.54
N ALA A 105 10.31 -1.10 4.29
CA ALA A 105 10.21 -0.51 2.95
C ALA A 105 11.39 -0.90 2.05
N SER A 106 12.62 -0.78 2.57
CA SER A 106 13.83 -1.16 1.84
C SER A 106 13.85 -2.66 1.50
N ASN A 107 13.46 -3.51 2.45
CA ASN A 107 13.36 -4.95 2.23
C ASN A 107 12.32 -5.31 1.16
N ILE A 108 11.18 -4.60 1.09
CA ILE A 108 10.19 -4.79 0.04
C ILE A 108 10.82 -4.49 -1.33
N CYS A 109 11.38 -3.29 -1.52
CA CYS A 109 12.01 -2.92 -2.79
C CYS A 109 13.15 -3.88 -3.18
N GLN A 110 13.96 -4.32 -2.22
CA GLN A 110 15.04 -5.28 -2.47
C GLN A 110 14.51 -6.66 -2.87
N ASN A 111 13.41 -7.12 -2.28
CA ASN A 111 12.80 -8.39 -2.66
C ASN A 111 12.29 -8.36 -4.11
N PHE A 112 11.67 -7.26 -4.55
CA PHE A 112 11.29 -7.08 -5.94
C PHE A 112 12.51 -7.05 -6.88
N ALA A 113 13.59 -6.36 -6.49
CA ALA A 113 14.85 -6.41 -7.25
C ALA A 113 15.43 -7.81 -7.39
N ASN A 114 15.39 -8.62 -6.32
CA ASN A 114 15.83 -10.01 -6.35
C ASN A 114 14.98 -10.89 -7.29
N LYS A 115 13.81 -10.41 -7.73
CA LYS A 115 12.94 -11.05 -8.73
C LYS A 115 13.05 -10.43 -10.12
N GLY A 116 13.97 -9.49 -10.33
CA GLY A 116 14.26 -8.88 -11.64
C GLY A 116 13.55 -7.55 -11.92
N PHE A 117 12.79 -7.01 -10.98
CA PHE A 117 12.18 -5.69 -11.12
C PHE A 117 13.18 -4.57 -10.79
N ALA A 118 12.99 -3.37 -11.34
CA ALA A 118 13.81 -2.23 -10.93
C ALA A 118 13.50 -1.82 -9.48
N ASN A 119 14.53 -1.63 -8.65
CA ASN A 119 14.38 -1.06 -7.31
C ASN A 119 14.39 0.46 -7.42
N ARG A 120 13.25 1.11 -7.20
CA ARG A 120 13.07 2.57 -7.26
C ARG A 120 13.18 3.24 -5.88
N GLY A 121 13.46 2.45 -4.85
CA GLY A 121 13.83 2.90 -3.51
C GLY A 121 12.66 3.27 -2.60
N VAL A 122 13.05 3.68 -1.39
CA VAL A 122 12.14 4.26 -0.40
C VAL A 122 12.04 5.76 -0.66
N LYS A 123 10.82 6.29 -0.62
CA LYS A 123 10.49 7.69 -0.86
C LYS A 123 9.68 8.25 0.30
N TYR A 124 9.61 9.58 0.39
CA TYR A 124 8.97 10.26 1.51
C TYR A 124 8.00 11.34 1.02
N SER A 125 6.82 11.41 1.64
CA SER A 125 5.82 12.44 1.37
C SER A 125 4.86 12.60 2.54
N SER A 126 4.65 13.84 2.98
CA SER A 126 3.59 14.21 3.93
C SER A 126 2.25 14.54 3.25
N GLY A 127 2.21 14.52 1.91
CA GLY A 127 1.05 14.95 1.13
C GLY A 127 0.03 13.86 0.83
N TYR A 128 0.38 12.58 0.95
CA TYR A 128 -0.54 11.48 0.66
C TYR A 128 -1.45 11.20 1.85
N HIS A 129 -2.76 11.11 1.60
CA HIS A 129 -3.80 10.89 2.63
C HIS A 129 -3.49 9.66 3.50
N ASP A 130 -3.17 8.52 2.88
CA ASP A 130 -2.89 7.28 3.61
C ASP A 130 -1.68 7.38 4.54
N LEU A 131 -0.77 8.33 4.32
CA LEU A 131 0.41 8.56 5.16
C LEU A 131 0.17 9.64 6.23
N ASN A 132 -0.69 10.62 5.96
CA ASN A 132 -0.89 11.77 6.85
C ASN A 132 -2.14 11.68 7.74
N ALA A 133 -3.13 10.86 7.37
CA ALA A 133 -4.38 10.68 8.12
C ALA A 133 -4.39 9.39 8.95
N SER A 134 -3.38 8.51 8.78
CA SER A 134 -3.21 7.33 9.61
C SER A 134 -2.57 7.70 10.96
N ASN A 135 -3.15 7.22 12.07
CA ASN A 135 -2.63 7.45 13.43
C ASN A 135 -1.40 6.59 13.75
N MET A 136 -1.15 5.57 12.94
CA MET A 136 0.01 4.68 13.00
C MET A 136 0.90 4.92 11.78
N PRO A 137 2.17 4.44 11.80
CA PRO A 137 3.03 4.54 10.63
C PRO A 137 2.41 3.89 9.39
N GLY A 138 2.25 4.69 8.34
CA GLY A 138 1.71 4.29 7.05
C GLY A 138 2.78 3.94 6.01
N MET A 139 2.40 3.14 5.03
CA MET A 139 3.21 2.76 3.88
C MET A 139 2.33 2.66 2.63
N ILE A 140 2.79 3.24 1.52
CA ILE A 140 2.23 2.99 0.18
C ILE A 140 3.25 2.17 -0.61
N VAL A 141 2.87 0.98 -1.03
CA VAL A 141 3.70 0.08 -1.83
C VAL A 141 3.23 0.14 -3.27
N GLU A 142 4.03 0.75 -4.13
CA GLU A 142 3.83 0.75 -5.58
C GLU A 142 4.59 -0.46 -6.14
N THR A 143 3.86 -1.50 -6.54
CA THR A 143 4.46 -2.80 -6.94
C THR A 143 5.09 -2.77 -8.32
#